data_AF-A0A1G6IL04-F1
#
_entry.id   AF-A0A1G6IL04-F1
#
_cell.length_a   1.000
_cell.length_b   1.000
_cell.length_c   1.000
_cell.angle_alpha   90.00
_cell.angle_beta   90.00
_cell.angle_gamma   90.00
#
_symmetry.space_group_name_H-M   'P 1'
#
loop_
_entity.id
_entity.type
_entity.pdbx_description
1 polymer ?
#
loop_
_entity_poly.entity_id
_entity_poly.type
_entity_poly.pdbx_seq_one_letter_code
_entity_poly.pdbx_strand_id
1 'polypeptide(L)' 'MRRVLDPTDDLVFFSDRELVMRYPTDPSAWLRAACEVAARDLTRAEWDRYLPGRPYAATCTDVD' A
#
# COMPACT_ATOMS: atom_id res chain seq x y z
N MET A 1 -2.27 -19.16 -24.72
CA MET A 1 -1.37 -18.20 -24.05
C MET A 1 -1.98 -17.85 -22.71
N ARG A 2 -1.32 -18.19 -21.60
CA ARG A 2 -1.78 -17.85 -20.24
C ARG A 2 -1.03 -16.59 -19.82
N ARG A 3 -1.73 -15.45 -19.69
CA ARG A 3 -1.14 -14.27 -19.06
C ARG A 3 -0.96 -14.57 -17.57
N VAL A 4 0.26 -14.39 -17.09
CA VAL A 4 0.55 -14.28 -15.66
C VAL A 4 0.42 -12.80 -15.33
N LEU A 5 -0.38 -12.46 -14.34
CA LEU A 5 -0.53 -11.08 -13.87
C LEU A 5 0.83 -10.60 -13.37
N ASP A 6 1.22 -9.39 -13.78
CA ASP A 6 2.36 -8.70 -13.22
C ASP A 6 1.99 -8.17 -11.82
N PRO A 7 2.92 -8.13 -10.84
CA PRO A 7 2.67 -7.51 -9.54
C PRO A 7 2.19 -6.06 -9.59
N THR A 8 2.48 -5.34 -10.68
CA THR A 8 2.03 -3.96 -10.92
C THR A 8 0.71 -3.85 -11.68
N ASP A 9 0.09 -4.97 -12.08
CA ASP A 9 -1.21 -4.95 -12.76
C ASP A 9 -2.33 -4.65 -11.76
N ASP A 10 -2.95 -3.47 -11.87
CA ASP A 10 -4.14 -3.14 -11.08
C ASP A 10 -5.31 -4.11 -11.34
N LEU A 11 -5.99 -4.49 -10.26
CA LEU A 11 -7.24 -5.23 -10.34
C LEU A 11 -8.38 -4.27 -10.65
N VAL A 12 -9.20 -4.62 -11.64
CA VAL A 12 -10.42 -3.88 -11.94
C VAL A 12 -11.63 -4.74 -11.62
N PHE A 13 -12.40 -4.33 -10.63
CA PHE A 13 -13.66 -4.95 -10.28
C PHE A 13 -14.77 -4.29 -11.09
N PHE A 14 -15.46 -5.07 -11.91
CA PHE A 14 -16.65 -4.65 -12.64
C PHE A 14 -17.88 -5.33 -12.03
N SER A 15 -18.92 -4.55 -11.75
CA SER A 15 -20.24 -5.08 -11.39
C SER A 15 -21.26 -4.83 -12.50
N ASP A 16 -22.36 -5.59 -12.45
CA ASP A 16 -23.54 -5.44 -13.31
C ASP A 16 -24.25 -4.09 -13.16
N ARG A 17 -23.92 -3.31 -12.14
CA ARG A 17 -24.55 -2.03 -11.77
C ARG A 17 -23.57 -0.85 -11.76
N GLU A 18 -22.57 -0.87 -12.64
CA GLU A 18 -21.61 0.22 -12.88
C GLU A 18 -20.59 0.52 -11.77
N LEU A 19 -20.27 -0.42 -10.87
CA LEU A 19 -19.07 -0.22 -10.05
C LEU A 19 -17.85 -0.71 -10.81
N VAL A 20 -17.01 0.25 -11.24
CA VAL A 20 -15.62 0.01 -11.68
C VAL A 20 -14.70 0.49 -10.55
N MET A 21 -14.19 -0.44 -9.73
CA MET A 21 -13.15 -0.12 -8.75
C MET A 21 -11.79 -0.56 -9.28
N ARG A 22 -10.85 0.37 -9.32
CA ARG A 22 -9.43 0.09 -9.59
C ARG A 22 -8.73 -0.10 -8.25
N TYR A 23 -8.10 -1.26 -8.08
CA TYR A 23 -7.38 -1.63 -6.87
C TYR A 23 -5.91 -1.87 -7.24
N PRO A 24 -5.01 -0.94 -6.88
CA PRO A 24 -3.57 -1.13 -7.09
C PRO A 24 -3.10 -2.42 -6.42
N THR A 25 -2.26 -3.20 -7.10
CA THR A 25 -1.63 -4.39 -6.50
C THR A 25 -0.21 -4.12 -6.07
N ASP A 26 0.41 -3.05 -6.59
CA ASP A 26 1.73 -2.60 -6.19
C ASP A 26 1.71 -2.12 -4.72
N PRO A 27 2.45 -2.77 -3.81
CA PRO A 27 2.56 -2.32 -2.43
C PRO A 27 3.07 -0.88 -2.29
N SER A 28 3.89 -0.38 -3.24
CA SER A 28 4.39 1.00 -3.22
C SER A 28 3.25 2.02 -3.34
N ALA A 29 2.20 1.68 -4.12
CA ALA A 29 1.03 2.55 -4.29
C ALA A 29 0.22 2.68 -3.00
N TRP A 30 0.06 1.58 -2.26
CA TRP A 30 -0.60 1.59 -0.96
C TRP A 30 0.21 2.32 0.10
N LEU A 31 1.54 2.17 0.08
CA LEU A 31 2.42 2.87 1.00
C LEU A 31 2.34 4.40 0.79
N ARG A 32 2.41 4.86 -0.47
CA ARG A 32 2.20 6.28 -0.81
C ARG A 32 0.85 6.80 -0.33
N ALA A 33 -0.24 6.08 -0.61
CA ALA A 33 -1.58 6.48 -0.16
C ALA A 33 -1.70 6.54 1.37
N ALA A 34 -1.10 5.60 2.10
CA ALA A 34 -1.07 5.63 3.56
C ALA A 34 -0.28 6.83 4.08
N CYS A 35 0.83 7.18 3.42
CA CYS A 35 1.67 8.32 3.78
C CYS A 35 1.00 9.67 3.50
N GLU A 36 0.18 9.80 2.45
CA GLU A 36 -0.65 10.98 2.21
C GLU A 36 -1.64 11.24 3.36
N VAL A 37 -2.20 10.17 3.95
CA VAL A 37 -3.13 10.27 5.08
C VAL A 37 -2.41 10.54 6.40
N ALA A 38 -1.29 9.84 6.66
CA ALA A 38 -0.56 9.97 7.91
C ALA A 38 0.25 11.27 8.00
N ALA A 39 0.82 11.72 6.87
CA ALA A 39 1.66 12.92 6.72
C ALA A 39 2.90 12.97 7.63
N ARG A 40 3.37 11.82 8.14
CA ARG A 40 4.56 11.69 8.99
C ARG A 40 5.05 10.25 9.05
N ASP A 41 6.27 10.06 9.55
CA ASP A 41 6.74 8.74 9.95
C ASP A 41 6.02 8.22 11.20
N LEU A 42 5.93 6.90 11.33
CA LEU A 42 5.55 6.27 12.59
C LEU A 42 6.56 6.62 13.69
N THR A 43 6.05 6.97 14.86
CA THR A 43 6.91 7.11 16.04
C THR A 43 7.42 5.74 16.49
N ARG A 44 8.51 5.69 17.28
CA ARG A 44 8.99 4.42 17.86
C ARG A 44 7.91 3.69 18.66
N ALA A 45 7.09 4.41 19.43
CA ALA A 45 6.02 3.81 20.22
C ALA A 45 4.92 3.19 19.34
N GLU A 46 4.58 3.82 18.21
CA GLU A 46 3.64 3.26 17.24
C GLU A 46 4.25 2.08 16.49
N TRP A 47 5.53 2.17 16.11
CA TRP A 47 6.27 1.09 15.49
C TRP A 47 6.26 -0.16 16.37
N ASP A 48 6.61 -0.02 17.64
CA ASP A 48 6.62 -1.15 18.58
C ASP A 48 5.21 -1.73 18.80
N ARG A 49 4.17 -0.90 18.71
CA ARG A 49 2.77 -1.34 18.82
C ARG A 49 2.29 -2.11 17.59
N TYR A 50 2.59 -1.64 16.39
CA TYR A 50 2.04 -2.20 15.15
C TYR A 50 2.96 -3.21 14.47
N LEU A 51 4.27 -3.13 14.70
CA LEU A 51 5.31 -3.94 14.08
C LEU A 51 6.28 -4.52 15.14
N PRO A 52 5.78 -5.26 16.15
CA PRO A 52 6.61 -5.77 17.23
C PRO A 52 7.70 -6.71 16.70
N GLY A 53 8.93 -6.54 17.21
CA GLY A 53 10.08 -7.37 16.85
C GLY A 53 10.73 -7.02 15.51
N ARG A 54 10.30 -5.94 14.84
CA ARG A 54 10.92 -5.43 13.61
C ARG A 54 11.87 -4.27 13.95
N PRO A 55 13.08 -4.22 13.36
CA PRO A 55 13.95 -3.05 13.48
C PRO A 55 13.21 -1.80 13.00
N TYR A 56 13.34 -0.70 13.74
CA TYR A 56 12.75 0.59 13.34
C TYR A 56 13.30 1.06 12.00
N ALA A 57 12.42 1.50 11.10
CA ALA A 57 12.75 2.23 9.88
C ALA A 57 11.87 3.48 9.75
N ALA A 58 12.28 4.43 8.91
CA ALA A 58 11.35 5.45 8.45
C ALA A 58 10.20 4.78 7.66
N THR A 59 9.06 5.45 7.52
CA THR A 59 7.90 4.87 6.80
C THR A 59 7.45 5.67 5.62
N CYS A 60 7.57 7.00 5.69
CA CYS A 60 7.07 7.91 4.68
C CYS A 60 8.16 8.84 4.15
N THR A 61 9.17 9.16 4.96
CA THR A 61 10.31 9.97 4.51
C THR A 61 11.25 9.18 3.59
N ASP A 62 11.13 7.86 3.52
CA ASP A 62 11.92 6.95 2.68
C ASP A 62 11.14 6.37 1.49
N VAL A 63 9.95 6.91 1.21
CA VAL A 63 9.09 6.50 0.09
C VAL A 63 9.29 7.50 -1.04
N ASP A 64 9.96 7.06 -2.11
CA ASP A 64 10.13 7.81 -3.36
C ASP A 64 8.84 7.87 -4.20
#